data_AF-A0AAF0C7Y3-F1
#
_entry.id   AF-A0AAF0C7Y3-F1
#
_cell.length_a   1.000
_cell.length_b   1.000
_cell.length_c   1.000
_cell.angle_alpha   90.00
_cell.angle_beta   90.00
_cell.angle_gamma   90.00
#
_symmetry.space_group_name_H-M   'P 1'
#
loop_
_entity.id
_entity.type
_entity.pdbx_description
1 polymer ?
#
loop_
_entity_poly.entity_id
_entity_poly.type
_entity_poly.pdbx_seq_one_letter_code
_entity_poly.pdbx_strand_id
1 'polypeptide(L)'
;MSNIIQLLERMGQEANLQKQDTLEQAIKKADLKQSLKESLLNKDKLALERQLDICPDIVAFLFPAEDEQPQKEEEDKETKEEIRSVING
;
A
#
# COMPACT_ATOMS: atom_id res chain seq x y z
N MET A 1 -8.25 10.43 13.42
CA MET A 1 -7.46 9.20 13.28
C MET A 1 -8.41 8.03 13.50
N SER A 2 -8.42 7.00 12.65
CA SER A 2 -9.38 5.90 12.76
C SER A 2 -8.97 4.94 13.88
N ASN A 3 -9.92 4.48 14.70
CA ASN A 3 -9.67 3.59 15.85
C ASN A 3 -8.93 2.30 15.43
N ILE A 4 -9.19 1.78 14.23
CA ILE A 4 -8.52 0.58 13.72
C ILE A 4 -7.05 0.84 13.37
N ILE A 5 -6.76 1.99 12.77
CA ILE A 5 -5.38 2.36 12.39
C ILE A 5 -4.52 2.51 13.64
N GLN A 6 -5.05 3.14 14.69
CA GLN A 6 -4.35 3.26 15.98
C GLN A 6 -4.07 1.90 16.63
N LEU A 7 -5.02 0.97 16.57
CA LEU A 7 -4.81 -0.38 17.10
C LEU A 7 -3.72 -1.12 16.32
N LEU A 8 -3.79 -1.09 14.99
CA LEU A 8 -2.82 -1.75 14.10
C LEU A 8 -1.42 -1.14 14.23
N GLU A 9 -1.33 0.19 14.35
CA GLU A 9 -0.07 0.90 14.63
C GLU A 9 0.55 0.41 15.94
N ARG A 10 -0.23 0.39 17.03
CA ARG A 10 0.24 -0.09 18.33
C ARG A 10 0.68 -1.54 18.27
N MET A 11 -0.04 -2.40 17.54
CA MET A 11 0.37 -3.81 17.33
C MET A 11 1.74 -3.92 16.64
N GLY A 12 2.07 -3.00 15.74
CA GLY A 12 3.38 -2.95 15.07
C GLY A 12 4.50 -2.37 15.94
N GLN A 13 4.18 -1.44 16.84
CA GLN A 13 5.16 -0.73 17.67
C GLN A 13 5.42 -1.38 19.04
N GLU A 14 4.37 -1.91 19.69
CA GLU A 14 4.45 -2.43 21.06
C GLU A 14 4.76 -3.94 21.07
N ALA A 15 5.99 -4.32 21.40
CA ALA A 15 6.40 -5.73 21.50
C ALA A 15 5.52 -6.56 22.44
N ASN A 16 4.93 -5.96 23.47
CA ASN A 16 4.04 -6.68 24.40
C ASN A 16 2.73 -7.12 23.74
N LEU A 17 2.27 -6.46 22.68
CA LEU A 17 1.08 -6.84 21.91
C LEU A 17 1.33 -8.00 20.93
N GLN A 18 2.56 -8.54 20.88
CA GLN A 18 2.86 -9.77 20.15
C GLN A 18 2.42 -11.04 20.93
N LYS A 19 2.20 -10.93 22.24
CA LYS A 19 1.71 -12.05 23.06
C LYS A 19 0.20 -12.22 22.85
N GLN A 20 -0.26 -13.46 22.79
CA GLN A 20 -1.65 -13.77 22.45
C GLN A 20 -2.66 -13.12 23.42
N ASP A 21 -2.48 -13.29 24.73
CA ASP A 21 -3.44 -12.79 25.73
C ASP A 21 -3.56 -11.26 25.72
N THR A 22 -2.43 -10.56 25.61
CA THR A 22 -2.40 -9.09 25.59
C THR A 22 -2.98 -8.55 24.30
N LEU A 23 -2.72 -9.21 23.16
CA LEU A 23 -3.30 -8.87 21.87
C LEU A 23 -4.83 -9.02 21.90
N GLU A 24 -5.32 -10.17 22.35
CA GLU A 24 -6.77 -10.42 22.44
C GLU A 24 -7.47 -9.40 23.33
N GLN A 25 -6.87 -9.06 24.47
CA GLN A 25 -7.39 -8.02 25.37
C GLN A 25 -7.42 -6.64 24.71
N ALA A 26 -6.36 -6.29 23.97
CA ALA A 26 -6.31 -5.03 23.23
C ALA A 26 -7.42 -4.96 22.17
N ILE A 27 -7.62 -6.03 21.40
CA ILE A 27 -8.68 -6.12 20.39
C ILE A 27 -10.08 -6.04 21.02
N LYS A 28 -10.32 -6.77 22.12
CA LYS A 28 -11.61 -6.79 22.83
C LYS A 28 -11.97 -5.40 23.38
N LYS A 29 -10.99 -4.67 23.93
CA LYS A 29 -11.17 -3.32 24.51
C LYS A 29 -11.24 -2.20 23.48
N ALA A 30 -10.76 -2.42 22.25
CA ALA A 30 -10.78 -1.39 21.22
C ALA A 30 -12.23 -1.00 20.86
N ASP A 31 -12.44 0.28 20.58
CA ASP A 31 -13.73 0.80 20.10
C ASP A 31 -13.86 0.55 18.59
N LEU A 32 -14.20 -0.70 18.25
CA LEU A 32 -14.31 -1.22 16.89
C LEU A 32 -15.62 -1.99 16.72
N LYS A 33 -16.11 -2.05 15.47
CA LYS A 33 -17.22 -2.92 15.10
C LYS A 33 -16.91 -4.38 15.46
N GLN A 34 -17.93 -5.11 15.90
CA GLN A 34 -17.79 -6.50 16.32
C GLN A 34 -17.18 -7.39 15.21
N SER A 35 -17.61 -7.20 13.96
CA SER A 35 -17.08 -7.94 12.80
C SER A 35 -15.58 -7.75 12.59
N LEU A 36 -15.06 -6.54 12.86
CA LEU A 36 -13.63 -6.23 12.78
C LEU A 36 -12.84 -6.93 13.90
N LYS A 37 -13.40 -6.95 15.12
CA LYS A 37 -12.79 -7.66 16.25
C LYS A 37 -12.70 -9.16 15.97
N GLU A 38 -13.74 -9.75 15.41
CA GLU A 38 -13.77 -11.16 15.04
C GLU A 38 -12.74 -11.50 13.96
N SER A 39 -12.63 -10.69 12.91
CA SER A 39 -11.60 -10.87 11.88
C SER A 39 -10.19 -10.78 12.46
N LEU A 40 -9.94 -9.84 13.37
CA LEU A 40 -8.65 -9.71 14.07
C LEU A 40 -8.34 -10.91 14.99
N LEU A 41 -9.31 -11.34 15.80
CA LEU A 41 -9.15 -12.46 16.74
C LEU A 41 -8.93 -13.79 16.01
N ASN A 42 -9.64 -14.01 14.90
CA ASN A 42 -9.52 -15.21 14.08
C ASN A 42 -8.33 -15.17 13.11
N LYS A 43 -7.59 -14.05 13.06
CA LYS A 43 -6.52 -13.79 12.07
C LYS A 43 -7.00 -13.95 10.62
N ASP A 44 -8.25 -13.62 10.36
CA ASP A 44 -8.86 -13.69 9.04
C ASP A 44 -8.43 -12.48 8.20
N LYS A 45 -7.29 -12.64 7.53
CA LYS A 45 -6.68 -11.61 6.67
C LYS A 45 -7.61 -11.19 5.54
N LEU A 46 -8.28 -12.14 4.88
CA LEU A 46 -9.13 -11.84 3.72
C LEU A 46 -10.36 -11.04 4.13
N ALA A 47 -11.01 -11.40 5.23
CA ALA A 47 -12.13 -10.62 5.75
C ALA A 47 -11.67 -9.23 6.19
N LEU A 48 -10.52 -9.13 6.86
CA LEU A 48 -9.96 -7.86 7.30
C LEU A 48 -9.63 -6.93 6.12
N GLU A 49 -9.01 -7.44 5.06
CA GLU A 49 -8.73 -6.69 3.83
C GLU A 49 -10.00 -6.14 3.19
N ARG A 50 -11.05 -6.97 3.06
CA ARG A 50 -12.36 -6.55 2.52
C ARG A 50 -13.05 -5.52 3.41
N GLN A 51 -13.01 -5.68 4.73
CA GLN A 51 -13.62 -4.75 5.68
C GLN A 51 -12.93 -3.39 5.71
N LEU A 52 -11.63 -3.36 5.43
CA LEU A 52 -10.81 -2.16 5.37
C LEU A 52 -10.66 -1.58 3.97
N ASP A 53 -11.37 -2.16 2.99
CA ASP A 53 -11.34 -1.76 1.57
C ASP A 53 -9.91 -1.69 1.00
N ILE A 54 -9.09 -2.68 1.38
CA ILE A 54 -7.71 -2.81 0.89
C ILE A 54 -7.75 -3.54 -0.45
N CYS A 55 -7.36 -2.87 -1.53
CA CYS A 55 -7.14 -3.46 -2.86
C CYS A 55 -5.64 -3.62 -3.13
N PRO A 56 -5.04 -4.79 -2.82
CA PRO A 56 -3.60 -5.01 -3.02
C PRO A 56 -3.20 -5.23 -4.49
N ASP A 57 -4.16 -5.48 -5.39
CA ASP A 57 -3.91 -5.79 -6.79
C ASP A 57 -3.58 -4.53 -7.62
N ILE A 58 -2.41 -3.94 -7.40
CA ILE A 58 -1.85 -2.92 -8.31
C ILE A 58 -1.18 -3.67 -9.46
N VAL A 59 -1.90 -3.85 -10.57
CA VAL A 59 -1.37 -4.46 -11.79
C VAL A 59 -0.69 -3.38 -12.63
N ALA A 60 0.64 -3.36 -12.65
CA ALA A 60 1.41 -2.55 -13.59
C ALA A 60 1.64 -3.36 -14.88
N PHE A 61 0.97 -2.99 -15.96
CA PHE A 61 1.25 -3.54 -17.27
C PHE A 61 2.43 -2.79 -17.90
N LEU A 62 3.51 -3.52 -18.22
CA LEU A 62 4.47 -3.05 -19.21
C LEU A 62 3.96 -3.47 -20.58
N PHE A 63 3.52 -2.51 -21.38
CA PHE A 63 3.34 -2.74 -22.80
C PHE A 63 4.69 -2.60 -23.50
N PRO A 64 5.08 -3.55 -24.38
CA PRO A 64 6.19 -3.33 -25.28
C PRO A 64 5.96 -2.01 -26.02
N ALA A 65 7.01 -1.19 -26.17
CA ALA A 65 6.94 -0.10 -27.12
C ALA A 65 6.62 -0.72 -28.50
N GLU A 66 5.61 -0.20 -29.19
CA GLU A 66 5.48 -0.49 -30.61
C GLU A 66 6.76 0.02 -31.27
N ASP A 67 7.40 -0.81 -32.11
CA ASP A 67 8.49 -0.31 -32.95
C ASP A 67 7.93 0.88 -33.72
N GLU A 68 8.49 2.06 -33.50
CA GLU A 68 8.13 3.27 -34.24
C GLU A 68 8.29 2.95 -35.73
N GLN A 69 7.18 2.72 -36.43
CA GLN A 69 7.19 2.88 -37.87
C GLN A 69 7.64 4.32 -38.10
N PRO A 70 8.62 4.57 -38.98
CA PRO A 70 9.16 5.90 -39.18
C PRO A 70 8.01 6.85 -39.51
N GLN A 71 7.72 7.74 -38.56
CA GLN A 71 6.82 8.85 -38.80
C GLN A 71 7.46 9.68 -39.91
N LYS A 72 6.71 9.88 -41.01
CA LYS A 72 7.09 10.93 -41.95
C LYS A 72 7.12 12.23 -41.16
N GLU A 73 8.30 12.84 -41.18
CA GLU A 73 8.58 14.15 -40.60
C GLU A 73 7.47 15.14 -40.98
N GLU A 74 6.72 15.61 -39.98
CA GLU A 74 6.17 16.95 -40.04
C GLU A 74 6.98 17.79 -39.04
N GLU A 75 7.74 18.72 -39.61
CA GLU A 75 8.49 19.75 -38.91
C GLU A 75 7.55 20.57 -38.00
N ASP A 76 7.82 20.67 -36.69
CA ASP A 76 7.88 21.99 -36.03
C ASP A 76 8.39 21.97 -34.57
N LYS A 77 9.55 22.63 -34.41
CA LYS A 77 10.00 23.61 -33.40
C LYS A 77 9.89 23.39 -31.87
N GLU A 78 11.07 23.62 -31.25
CA GLU A 78 11.35 24.13 -29.88
C GLU A 78 11.07 23.15 -28.71
N THR A 79 11.92 22.91 -27.70
CA THR A 79 13.01 23.69 -27.08
C THR A 79 14.07 22.72 -26.52
N LYS A 80 15.35 23.07 -26.66
CA LYS A 80 16.50 22.28 -26.21
C LYS A 80 16.82 22.61 -24.74
N GLU A 81 16.52 21.71 -23.80
CA GLU A 81 17.11 21.75 -22.46
C GLU A 81 18.15 20.62 -22.32
N GLU A 82 19.44 21.00 -22.33
CA GLU A 82 20.57 20.10 -22.13
C GLU A 82 20.69 19.70 -20.65
N ILE A 83 20.35 18.44 -20.32
CA ILE A 83 20.68 17.86 -19.01
C ILE A 83 22.08 17.26 -19.08
N ARG A 84 23.08 17.93 -18.49
CA ARG A 84 24.44 17.39 -18.35
C ARG A 84 24.52 16.47 -17.13
N SER A 85 24.80 15.19 -17.36
CA SER A 85 25.12 14.24 -16.28
C SER A 85 26.58 14.40 -15.85
N VAL A 86 26.81 14.72 -14.58
CA VAL A 86 28.15 14.70 -13.96
C VAL A 86 28.35 13.33 -13.31
N ILE A 87 29.28 12.54 -13.85
CA ILE A 87 29.81 11.33 -13.21
C ILE A 87 31.22 11.65 -12.69
N ASN A 88 31.37 11.74 -11.37
CA ASN A 88 32.69 11.72 -10.75
C ASN A 88 33.00 10.29 -10.31
N GLY A 89 34.02 9.71 -10.93
CA GLY A 89 34.76 8.55 -10.42
C GLY A 89 35.88 8.96 -9.48
#